data_AF-A0A526S240-F1
#
_entry.id   AF-A0A526S240-F1
#
_cell.length_a   1.000
_cell.length_b   1.000
_cell.length_c   1.000
_cell.angle_alpha   90.00
_cell.angle_beta   90.00
_cell.angle_gamma   90.00
#
_symmetry.space_group_name_H-M   'P 1'
#
loop_
_entity.id
_entity.type
_entity.pdbx_description
1 polymer ?
#
loop_
_entity_poly.entity_id
_entity_poly.type
_entity_poly.pdbx_seq_one_letter_code
_entity_poly.pdbx_strand_id
1 'polypeptide(L)' 'EDGGTFVTIAESGWREDEAGHESSYGNCEGWSQMLACMKAYVEYGINLREGFYPSEMRGELPTSDSK' A
#
# COMPACT_ATOMS: atom_id res chain seq x y z
N GLU A 1 -12.52 4.68 26.71
CA GLU A 1 -12.13 4.81 25.30
C GLU A 1 -10.63 4.95 25.25
N ASP A 2 -9.96 4.24 24.34
CA ASP A 2 -8.49 4.13 24.26
C ASP A 2 -7.85 5.23 23.41
N GLY A 3 -8.64 6.14 22.83
CA GLY A 3 -8.16 7.25 21.99
C GLY A 3 -7.78 6.83 20.57
N GLY A 4 -8.01 5.57 20.18
CA GLY A 4 -7.73 5.06 18.84
C GLY A 4 -8.74 5.53 17.79
N THR A 5 -8.31 5.54 16.53
CA THR A 5 -9.20 5.72 15.37
C THR A 5 -9.33 4.39 14.63
N PHE A 6 -10.57 3.94 14.39
CA PHE A 6 -10.83 2.79 13.55
C PHE A 6 -10.93 3.21 12.08
N VAL A 7 -10.02 2.73 11.25
CA VAL A 7 -9.92 3.09 9.83
C VAL A 7 -10.38 1.92 8.97
N THR A 8 -11.29 2.20 8.03
CA THR A 8 -11.78 1.24 7.02
C THR A 8 -11.54 1.78 5.62
N ILE A 9 -11.06 0.92 4.72
CA ILE A 9 -10.87 1.25 3.30
C ILE A 9 -11.59 0.18 2.49
N ALA A 10 -12.33 0.62 1.48
CA ALA A 10 -12.99 -0.25 0.53
C ALA A 10 -12.79 0.32 -0.88
N GLU A 11 -12.39 -0.54 -1.79
CA GLU A 11 -12.33 -0.26 -3.22
C GLU A 11 -13.19 -1.33 -3.91
N SER A 12 -13.76 -1.02 -5.07
CA SER A 12 -14.69 -1.90 -5.79
C SER A 12 -14.65 -1.59 -7.28
N GLY A 13 -15.26 -2.46 -8.10
CA GLY A 13 -15.35 -2.28 -9.56
C GLY A 13 -14.45 -3.20 -10.38
N TRP A 14 -13.86 -4.24 -9.76
CA TRP A 14 -13.19 -5.30 -10.51
C TRP A 14 -14.19 -6.12 -11.33
N ARG A 15 -13.69 -6.71 -12.42
CA ARG A 15 -14.45 -7.66 -13.22
C ARG A 15 -14.66 -8.95 -12.44
N GLU A 16 -15.79 -9.61 -12.69
CA GLU A 16 -16.09 -10.94 -12.13
C GLU A 16 -15.47 -12.05 -13.01
N ASP A 17 -14.16 -11.94 -13.23
CA ASP A 17 -13.34 -12.92 -13.91
C ASP A 17 -12.04 -13.16 -13.11
N GLU A 18 -11.33 -14.24 -13.41
CA GLU A 18 -10.13 -14.64 -12.64
C GLU A 18 -9.10 -13.50 -12.53
N ALA A 19 -8.88 -12.77 -13.63
CA ALA A 19 -7.96 -11.64 -13.64
C ALA A 19 -8.44 -10.48 -12.74
N GLY A 20 -9.76 -10.23 -12.69
CA GLY A 20 -10.37 -9.28 -11.78
C GLY A 20 -10.23 -9.70 -10.31
N HIS A 21 -10.37 -10.99 -10.01
CA HIS A 21 -10.14 -11.53 -8.67
C HIS A 21 -8.68 -11.36 -8.23
N GLU A 22 -7.71 -11.77 -9.05
CA GLU A 22 -6.29 -11.58 -8.77
C GLU A 22 -5.95 -10.09 -8.55
N SER A 23 -6.49 -9.21 -9.41
CA SER A 23 -6.31 -7.76 -9.28
C SER A 23 -6.88 -7.21 -7.97
N SER A 24 -8.03 -7.73 -7.52
CA SER A 24 -8.64 -7.32 -6.25
C SER A 24 -7.78 -7.74 -5.06
N TYR A 25 -7.15 -8.92 -5.09
CA TYR A 25 -6.26 -9.37 -4.03
C TYR A 25 -4.95 -8.58 -4.00
N GLY A 26 -4.34 -8.32 -5.16
CA GLY A 26 -3.16 -7.46 -5.23
C GLY A 26 -3.43 -6.04 -4.69
N ASN A 27 -4.62 -5.49 -4.95
CA ASN A 27 -5.05 -4.22 -4.36
C ASN A 27 -5.23 -4.31 -2.84
N CYS A 28 -5.88 -5.37 -2.33
CA CYS A 28 -6.03 -5.63 -0.89
C CYS A 28 -4.67 -5.73 -0.16
N GLU A 29 -3.66 -6.36 -0.77
CA GLU A 29 -2.30 -6.43 -0.23
C GLU A 29 -1.66 -5.03 -0.16
N GLY A 30 -1.82 -4.22 -1.22
CA GLY A 30 -1.37 -2.83 -1.25
C GLY A 30 -1.99 -1.98 -0.14
N TRP A 31 -3.31 -2.09 0.08
CA TRP A 31 -3.99 -1.38 1.17
C TRP A 31 -3.55 -1.85 2.55
N SER A 32 -3.31 -3.15 2.72
CA SER A 32 -2.79 -3.71 3.97
C SER A 32 -1.40 -3.15 4.30
N GLN A 33 -0.51 -3.08 3.31
CA GLN A 33 0.81 -2.45 3.48
C GLN A 33 0.70 -0.95 3.79
N MET A 34 -0.19 -0.23 3.10
CA MET A 34 -0.43 1.19 3.34
C MET A 34 -0.85 1.43 4.80
N LEU A 35 -1.84 0.67 5.30
CA LEU A 35 -2.32 0.80 6.68
C LEU A 35 -1.21 0.51 7.71
N ALA A 36 -0.36 -0.49 7.46
CA ALA A 36 0.79 -0.77 8.33
C ALA A 36 1.80 0.40 8.36
N CYS A 37 2.12 0.97 7.20
CA CYS A 37 3.00 2.13 7.10
C CYS A 37 2.39 3.37 7.77
N MET A 38 1.10 3.62 7.56
CA MET A 38 0.38 4.73 8.17
C MET A 38 0.38 4.62 9.69
N LYS A 39 0.12 3.44 10.25
CA LYS A 39 0.16 3.20 11.69
C LYS A 39 1.55 3.48 12.27
N ALA A 40 2.60 2.94 11.64
CA ALA A 40 3.99 3.16 12.07
C ALA A 40 4.37 4.65 12.06
N TYR A 41 3.92 5.39 11.05
CA TYR A 41 4.18 6.82 10.92
C TYR A 41 3.41 7.64 11.97
N VAL A 42 2.09 7.45 12.08
CA VAL A 42 1.22 8.26 12.96
C VAL A 42 1.51 8.01 14.44
N GLU A 43 1.82 6.77 14.84
CA GLU A 43 2.04 6.43 16.25
C GLU A 43 3.49 6.58 16.69
N TYR A 44 4.47 6.40 15.79
CA TYR A 44 5.88 6.31 16.17
C TYR A 44 6.82 7.20 15.35
N GLY A 45 6.32 7.90 14.34
CA GLY A 45 7.16 8.72 13.44
C GLY A 45 8.09 7.90 12.54
N ILE A 46 7.87 6.59 12.38
CA ILE A 46 8.71 5.71 11.58
C ILE A 46 8.18 5.66 10.15
N ASN A 47 9.01 6.02 9.17
CA ASN A 47 8.68 5.91 7.75
C ASN A 47 9.07 4.54 7.18
N LEU A 48 8.16 3.55 7.27
CA LEU A 48 8.39 2.21 6.71
C LEU A 48 8.50 2.16 5.18
N ARG A 49 8.15 3.26 4.48
CA ARG A 49 8.28 3.37 3.03
C ARG A 49 9.63 3.92 2.59
N GLU A 50 10.50 4.30 3.52
CA GLU A 50 11.85 4.71 3.18
C GLU A 50 12.59 3.55 2.48
N GLY A 51 13.12 3.82 1.27
CA GLY A 51 13.79 2.82 0.43
C GLY A 51 12.85 1.97 -0.44
N PHE A 52 11.54 2.01 -0.22
CA PHE A 52 10.55 1.41 -1.12
C PHE A 52 10.25 2.36 -2.28
N TYR A 53 9.86 1.79 -3.44
CA TYR A 53 9.42 2.55 -4.62
C TYR A 53 10.37 3.72 -4.96
N PRO A 54 11.67 3.45 -5.14
CA PRO A 54 12.67 4.50 -5.32
C PRO A 54 12.32 5.40 -6.51
N SER A 55 11.73 4.82 -7.55
CA SER A 55 11.28 5.55 -8.72
C SER A 55 10.17 6.57 -8.41
N GLU A 56 9.15 6.14 -7.67
CA GLU A 56 7.97 6.93 -7.34
C GLU A 56 8.27 7.95 -6.24
N MET A 57 9.13 7.60 -5.28
CA MET A 57 9.44 8.42 -4.12
C MET A 57 10.55 9.45 -4.40
N ARG A 58 11.46 9.17 -5.34
CA ARG A 58 12.57 10.07 -5.70
C ARG A 58 12.45 10.71 -7.09
N GLY A 59 11.44 10.34 -7.87
CA GLY A 59 11.30 10.79 -9.26
C GLY A 59 12.37 10.21 -10.19
N GLU A 60 12.94 9.07 -9.80
CA GLU A 60 13.90 8.31 -10.60
C GLU A 60 13.11 7.35 -11.51
N LEU A 61 13.59 7.03 -12.72
CA LEU A 61 12.92 5.99 -13.51
C LEU A 61 13.28 4.61 -12.93
N PRO A 62 12.36 3.63 -12.92
CA PRO A 62 12.72 2.26 -12.58
C PRO A 62 13.78 1.80 -13.58
N THR A 63 15.02 1.58 -13.12
CA THR A 63 16.07 1.10 -14.00
C THR A 63 15.71 -0.32 -14.43
N SER A 64 15.79 -0.60 -15.73
CA SER A 64 15.36 -1.86 -16.36
C SER A 64 16.13 -3.10 -15.91
N ASP A 65 17.12 -2.94 -15.02
CA ASP A 65 18.15 -3.94 -14.75
C ASP A 65 17.84 -4.81 -13.53
N SER A 66 16.71 -4.58 -12.84
CA SER A 66 16.25 -5.49 -11.79
C SER A 66 15.28 -6.53 -12.37
N LYS A 67 15.82 -7.53 -13.07
CA LYS A 67 15.19 -8.85 -13.23
C LYS A 67 15.74 -9.80 -12.20
#